data_AF-A0A953PGJ2-F1
#
_entry.id   AF-A0A953PGJ2-F1
#
_cell.length_a   1.000
_cell.length_b   1.000
_cell.length_c   1.000
_cell.angle_alpha   90.00
_cell.angle_beta   90.00
_cell.angle_gamma   90.00
#
_symmetry.space_group_name_H-M   'P 1'
#
loop_
_entity.id
_entity.type
_entity.pdbx_description
1 polymer ?
#
loop_
_entity_poly.entity_id
_entity_poly.type
_entity_poly.pdbx_seq_one_letter_code
_entity_poly.pdbx_strand_id
1 'polypeptide(L)' 'MKNTKFVVKVNRGGTRAPEYVQRIDRTPIRMTAHRTLALVMGRFTAEDTVKSIQNSRRVPELVPVQV' A
#
# COMPACT_ATOMS: atom_id res chain seq x y z
N MET A 1 9.81 20.52 8.59
CA MET A 1 9.38 19.11 8.74
C MET A 1 8.78 18.66 7.43
N LYS A 2 9.46 17.80 6.67
CA LYS A 2 8.87 17.19 5.46
C LYS A 2 7.93 16.09 5.95
N ASN A 3 6.62 16.26 5.78
CA ASN A 3 5.64 15.24 6.11
C ASN A 3 5.79 14.08 5.12
N THR A 4 6.77 13.20 5.35
CA THR A 4 6.94 11.98 4.57
C THR A 4 5.73 11.11 4.85
N LYS A 5 4.84 11.02 3.88
CA LYS A 5 3.71 10.09 3.94
C LYS A 5 4.11 8.80 3.23
N PHE A 6 3.33 7.75 3.40
CA PHE A 6 3.65 6.44 2.86
C PHE A 6 2.50 5.92 2.02
N VAL A 7 2.82 5.26 0.92
CA VAL A 7 1.86 4.44 0.17
C VAL A 7 2.30 2.98 0.30
N VAL A 8 1.33 2.08 0.44
CA VAL A 8 1.59 0.65 0.48
C VAL A 8 1.46 0.12 -0.93
N LYS A 9 2.58 -0.31 -1.49
CA LYS A 9 2.67 -1.02 -2.76
C LYS A 9 2.60 -2.52 -2.46
N VAL A 10 1.90 -3.30 -3.25
CA VAL A 10 1.70 -4.73 -3.08
C VAL A 10 2.16 -5.41 -4.34
N ASN A 11 3.30 -6.06 -4.28
CA ASN A 11 3.77 -6.89 -5.38
C ASN A 11 3.07 -8.25 -5.27
N ARG A 12 2.22 -8.56 -6.26
CA ARG A 12 1.69 -9.91 -6.43
C ARG A 12 2.75 -10.72 -7.14
N GLY A 13 3.31 -11.74 -6.48
CA GLY A 13 4.41 -12.53 -7.04
C GLY A 13 4.11 -13.00 -8.47
N GLY A 14 5.04 -12.75 -9.40
CA GLY A 14 4.92 -13.05 -10.84
C GLY A 14 4.98 -11.80 -11.74
N THR A 15 4.57 -11.94 -13.00
CA THR A 15 4.52 -10.89 -14.04
C THR A 15 3.39 -9.86 -13.86
N ARG A 16 2.68 -9.88 -12.74
CA ARG A 16 1.53 -9.00 -12.51
C ARG A 16 2.00 -7.63 -12.03
N ALA A 17 1.35 -6.59 -12.55
CA ALA A 17 1.61 -5.21 -12.15
C ALA A 17 1.47 -5.03 -10.63
N PRO A 18 2.30 -4.16 -10.01
CA PRO A 18 2.17 -3.83 -8.61
C PRO A 18 0.83 -3.15 -8.36
N GLU A 19 0.21 -3.49 -7.23
CA GLU A 19 -1.00 -2.83 -6.76
C GLU A 19 -0.65 -1.86 -5.63
N TYR A 20 -1.56 -0.94 -5.35
CA TYR A 20 -1.45 0.05 -4.30
C TYR A 20 -2.72 -0.01 -3.47
N VAL A 21 -2.61 0.27 -2.18
CA VAL A 21 -3.80 0.37 -1.34
C VAL A 21 -4.56 1.64 -1.70
N GLN A 22 -5.85 1.53 -2.03
CA GLN A 22 -6.73 2.65 -2.35
C GLN A 22 -7.58 3.07 -1.14
N ARG A 23 -8.09 2.10 -0.37
CA ARG A 23 -8.91 2.36 0.83
C ARG A 23 -8.78 1.23 1.84
N ILE A 24 -8.70 1.62 3.11
CA ILE A 24 -8.67 0.72 4.28
C ILE A 24 -10.01 0.64 5.02
N ASP A 25 -10.96 1.54 4.72
CA ASP A 25 -12.26 1.64 5.42
C ASP A 25 -13.21 0.46 5.21
N ARG A 26 -12.87 -0.50 4.33
CA ARG A 26 -13.70 -1.68 4.03
C ARG A 26 -12.84 -2.93 4.11
N THR A 27 -13.40 -3.99 4.71
CA THR A 27 -12.89 -5.36 4.63
C THR A 27 -13.61 -6.10 3.50
N PRO A 28 -12.92 -6.56 2.44
CA PRO A 28 -11.46 -6.54 2.23
C PRO A 28 -10.91 -5.18 1.75
N ILE A 29 -9.65 -4.87 2.15
CA ILE A 29 -8.92 -3.66 1.76
C ILE A 29 -8.94 -3.49 0.23
N ARG A 30 -9.37 -2.32 -0.24
CA ARG A 30 -9.47 -2.05 -1.67
C ARG A 30 -8.10 -1.69 -2.22
N MET A 31 -7.66 -2.40 -3.25
CA MET A 31 -6.41 -2.16 -3.96
C MET A 31 -6.67 -1.59 -5.36
N THR A 32 -5.69 -0.88 -5.91
CA THR A 32 -5.71 -0.25 -7.24
C THR A 32 -4.37 -0.45 -7.93
N ALA A 33 -4.34 -0.66 -9.24
CA ALA A 33 -3.10 -0.66 -10.02
C ALA A 33 -2.60 0.78 -10.32
N HIS A 34 -3.45 1.80 -10.09
CA HIS A 34 -3.13 3.19 -10.38
C HIS A 34 -2.49 3.88 -9.19
N ARG A 35 -1.23 4.29 -9.33
CA ARG A 35 -0.49 5.03 -8.30
C ARG A 35 -1.17 6.35 -7.90
N THR A 36 -1.88 7.01 -8.81
CA THR A 36 -2.58 8.28 -8.56
C THR A 36 -3.76 8.15 -7.61
N LEU A 37 -4.34 6.95 -7.52
CA LEU A 37 -5.46 6.64 -6.63
C LEU A 37 -4.99 5.98 -5.33
N ALA A 38 -3.67 5.87 -5.12
CA ALA A 38 -3.13 5.26 -3.91
C ALA A 38 -3.45 6.12 -2.69
N LEU A 39 -3.90 5.44 -1.63
CA LEU A 39 -4.10 6.05 -0.32
C LEU A 39 -2.76 6.39 0.28
N VAL A 40 -2.60 7.66 0.58
CA VAL A 40 -1.45 8.19 1.27
C VAL A 40 -1.71 8.13 2.77
N MET A 41 -0.92 7.31 3.46
CA MET A 41 -1.10 6.97 4.86
C MET A 41 0.03 7.52 5.74
N GLY A 42 -0.24 7.65 7.03
CA GLY A 42 0.80 7.81 8.03
C GLY A 42 1.64 6.53 8.19
N ARG A 43 2.84 6.65 8.75
CA ARG A 43 3.76 5.52 8.93
C ARG A 43 3.11 4.33 9.67
N PHE A 44 2.47 4.60 10.82
CA PHE A 44 1.85 3.56 11.65
C PHE A 44 0.74 2.81 10.89
N THR A 45 -0.16 3.53 10.23
CA THR A 45 -1.24 2.93 9.43
C THR A 45 -0.70 2.13 8.26
N ALA A 46 0.36 2.62 7.61
CA ALA A 46 0.97 1.94 6.48
C ALA A 46 1.64 0.62 6.93
N GLU A 47 2.35 0.61 8.06
CA GLU A 47 2.96 -0.59 8.64
C GLU A 47 1.90 -1.63 9.05
N ASP A 48 0.79 -1.19 9.65
CA ASP A 48 -0.33 -2.07 10.01
C ASP A 48 -1.00 -2.69 8.78
N THR A 49 -1.17 -1.87 7.73
CA THR A 49 -1.74 -2.30 6.44
C THR A 49 -0.84 -3.33 5.75
N VAL A 50 0.49 -3.16 5.80
CA VAL A 50 1.47 -4.12 5.27
C VAL A 50 1.31 -5.47 5.96
N LYS A 51 1.25 -5.49 7.29
CA LYS A 51 1.06 -6.72 8.07
C LYS A 51 -0.26 -7.43 7.72
N SER A 52 -1.34 -6.66 7.55
CA SER A 52 -2.66 -7.18 7.18
C SER A 52 -2.71 -7.77 5.77
N ILE A 53 -1.90 -7.26 4.84
CA ILE A 53 -1.88 -7.69 3.44
C ILE A 53 -0.89 -8.84 3.19
N GLN A 54 0.17 -8.91 3.99
CA GLN A 54 1.26 -9.85 3.82
C GLN A 54 0.73 -11.29 3.76
N ASN A 55 0.94 -11.93 2.62
CA ASN A 55 0.56 -13.32 2.36
C ASN A 55 1.64 -13.96 1.48
N SER A 56 1.71 -15.28 1.42
CA SER A 56 2.69 -16.02 0.60
C SER A 56 2.78 -15.53 -0.86
N ARG A 57 1.69 -15.00 -1.43
CA ARG A 57 1.64 -14.49 -2.82
C ARG A 57 1.69 -12.96 -2.95
N ARG A 58 1.64 -12.22 -1.84
CA ARG A 58 1.56 -10.75 -1.81
C ARG A 58 2.69 -10.24 -0.92
N VAL A 59 3.64 -9.57 -1.55
CA VAL A 59 4.77 -8.91 -0.88
C VAL A 59 4.46 -7.40 -0.82
N PRO A 60 3.89 -6.90 0.29
CA PRO A 60 3.69 -5.48 0.51
C PRO A 60 5.02 -4.76 0.80
N GLU A 61 5.20 -3.60 0.19
CA GLU A 61 6.33 -2.68 0.30
C GLU A 61 5.83 -1.30 0.72
N LEU A 62 6.56 -0.68 1.65
CA LEU A 62 6.33 0.70 2.08
C LEU A 62 7.10 1.64 1.15
N VAL A 63 6.38 2.52 0.46
CA VAL A 63 6.98 3.52 -0.42
C VAL A 63 6.78 4.90 0.20
N PRO A 64 7.86 5.60 0.62
CA PRO A 64 7.76 6.98 1.08
C PRO A 64 7.39 7.89 -0.09
N VAL A 65 6.46 8.81 0.15
CA VAL A 65 6.02 9.84 -0.79
C VAL A 65 6.16 11.18 -0.10
N GLN A 66 6.84 12.09 -0.78
CA GLN A 66 6.93 13.48 -0.36
C GLN A 66 5.70 14.23 -0.91
N VAL A 67 4.94 14.85 -0.01
CA VAL A 67 3.71 15.61 -0.32
C VAL A 67 3.95 17.08 0.00
#